data_AF-A0AAD5Y5H2-F1
#
_entry.id   AF-A0AAD5Y5H2-F1
#
_cell.length_a   1.000
_cell.length_b   1.000
_cell.length_c   1.000
_cell.angle_alpha   90.00
_cell.angle_beta   90.00
_cell.angle_gamma   90.00
#
_symmetry.space_group_name_H-M   'P 1'
#
loop_
_entity.id
_entity.type
_entity.pdbx_description
1 polymer ?
#
loop_
_entity_poly.entity_id
_entity_poly.type
_entity_poly.pdbx_seq_one_letter_code
_entity_poly.pdbx_strand_id
1 'polypeptide(L)'
;MDRHWALNGEGELDYEKHCGKCSECNDFQCQKARIIKPTNYSLFNYLVYMLYAPLYLAGPIISFNDFTNQMNSRKTINIKTTIMIGIVLLMELMMHNLYVVAIKNAKAFKGFSSLEIYCLGYFNLKFIWLKLMIIWRFFRMWAMYDDIETTENMTRCITNQYSAQEFWKHWHSSYNKFLIRYLYVPLGGKQYKMLNTFCIFTFVAIWHDINLQLLAWGWLISVFILPEIIGTRLFCTPRNKEKSWYLDVCALGGVFNLLQMITANLVGFAVGIDGIIEMYHEMWNYEGK
;
A
#
# COMPACT_ATOMS: atom_id res chain seq x y z
N MET A 1 -8.01 12.97 7.88
CA MET A 1 -8.92 11.88 8.21
C MET A 1 -10.09 12.51 8.89
N ASP A 2 -11.18 12.71 8.15
CA ASP A 2 -12.41 13.30 8.65
C ASP A 2 -12.95 12.43 9.79
N ARG A 3 -12.68 12.86 11.04
CA ARG A 3 -13.17 12.21 12.26
C ARG A 3 -14.60 12.62 12.60
N HIS A 4 -15.11 13.66 11.94
CA HIS A 4 -16.44 14.19 12.22
C HIS A 4 -17.44 13.62 11.22
N TRP A 5 -18.04 12.50 11.63
CA TRP A 5 -19.26 11.94 11.04
C TRP A 5 -20.52 12.47 11.71
N ALA A 6 -20.39 13.40 12.66
CA ALA A 6 -21.53 13.96 13.36
C ALA A 6 -21.94 15.28 12.70
N LEU A 7 -23.19 15.35 12.24
CA LEU A 7 -23.95 16.56 11.96
C LEU A 7 -24.11 17.49 13.19
N ASN A 8 -23.56 17.10 14.34
CA ASN A 8 -23.54 17.94 15.53
C ASN A 8 -22.45 18.99 15.33
N GLY A 9 -22.88 20.23 15.07
CA GLY A 9 -22.08 21.41 14.75
C GLY A 9 -21.09 21.87 15.82
N GLU A 10 -20.45 20.96 16.55
CA GLU A 10 -19.38 21.25 17.50
C GLU A 10 -18.05 20.81 16.90
N GLY A 11 -17.57 21.59 15.94
CA GLY A 11 -16.28 21.33 15.32
C GLY A 11 -16.07 22.13 14.05
N GLU A 12 -16.22 23.45 14.10
CA GLU A 12 -15.52 24.33 13.16
C GLU A 12 -14.02 24.11 13.36
N LEU A 13 -13.47 23.14 12.65
CA LEU A 13 -12.04 22.92 12.58
C LEU A 13 -11.50 24.03 11.68
N ASP A 14 -11.13 25.13 12.32
CA ASP A 14 -10.56 26.32 11.70
C ASP A 14 -9.36 25.92 10.80
N TYR A 15 -9.60 25.92 9.49
CA TYR A 15 -8.69 25.39 8.48
C TYR A 15 -7.31 26.04 8.55
N GLU A 16 -7.25 27.34 8.88
CA GLU A 16 -6.02 28.09 9.04
C GLU A 16 -5.22 27.63 10.28
N LYS A 17 -5.89 27.41 11.41
CA LYS A 17 -5.26 26.87 12.63
C LYS A 17 -4.81 25.42 12.46
N HIS A 18 -5.50 24.63 11.64
CA HIS A 18 -5.12 23.26 11.32
C HIS A 18 -3.88 23.20 10.41
N CYS A 19 -3.85 24.00 9.35
CA CYS A 19 -2.71 24.11 8.45
C CYS A 19 -1.44 24.61 9.17
N GLY A 20 -1.57 25.53 10.14
CA GLY A 20 -0.43 26.01 10.94
C GLY A 20 0.23 24.96 11.86
N LYS A 21 -0.43 23.83 12.15
CA LYS A 21 0.06 22.77 13.07
C LYS A 21 0.34 21.44 12.39
N CYS A 22 -0.06 21.28 11.13
CA CYS A 22 -0.01 20.00 10.43
C CYS A 22 1.19 19.96 9.47
N SER A 23 2.17 19.11 9.76
CA SER A 23 3.34 18.88 8.89
C SER A 23 2.99 18.24 7.53
N GLU A 24 1.75 17.80 7.34
CA GLU A 24 1.23 17.20 6.10
C GLU A 24 0.46 18.23 5.23
N CYS A 25 0.33 19.49 5.67
CA CYS A 25 -0.45 20.51 4.97
C CYS A 25 0.30 21.28 3.86
N ASN A 26 1.54 20.92 3.55
CA ASN A 26 2.39 21.76 2.69
C ASN A 26 1.90 21.91 1.24
N ASP A 27 0.99 21.07 0.72
CA ASP A 27 0.47 21.20 -0.64
C ASP A 27 -0.92 20.54 -0.81
N PHE A 28 -2.00 21.19 -0.34
CA PHE A 28 -3.40 20.78 -0.63
C PHE A 28 -3.88 19.38 -0.16
N GLN A 29 -3.02 18.56 0.44
CA GLN A 29 -3.27 17.17 0.80
C GLN A 29 -4.01 16.92 2.12
N CYS A 30 -4.47 17.96 2.81
CA CYS A 30 -5.09 17.76 4.11
C CYS A 30 -6.55 17.28 4.03
N GLN A 31 -6.72 15.98 3.86
CA GLN A 31 -7.99 15.25 4.02
C GLN A 31 -8.53 15.27 5.46
N LYS A 32 -8.00 16.12 6.36
CA LYS A 32 -8.44 16.21 7.76
C LYS A 32 -9.35 17.42 8.01
N ALA A 33 -9.45 18.36 7.08
CA ALA A 33 -10.07 19.67 7.31
C ALA A 33 -11.23 19.98 6.35
N ARG A 34 -11.74 19.00 5.60
CA ARG A 34 -12.78 19.23 4.59
C ARG A 34 -14.16 18.95 5.18
N ILE A 35 -14.74 19.98 5.80
CA ILE A 35 -16.10 19.95 6.35
C ILE A 35 -17.09 20.14 5.20
N ILE A 36 -18.07 19.25 5.09
CA ILE A 36 -19.13 19.32 4.08
C ILE A 36 -20.35 20.05 4.63
N LYS A 37 -20.93 20.95 3.82
CA LYS A 37 -22.24 21.54 4.10
C LYS A 37 -23.35 20.48 4.03
N PRO A 38 -24.32 20.45 4.96
CA PRO A 38 -25.40 19.47 4.97
C PRO A 38 -26.16 19.34 3.64
N THR A 39 -26.27 20.42 2.87
CA THR A 39 -26.92 20.48 1.55
C THR A 39 -26.27 19.59 0.48
N ASN A 40 -25.00 19.23 0.65
CA ASN A 40 -24.27 18.41 -0.31
C ASN A 40 -24.52 16.91 -0.11
N TYR A 41 -25.15 16.50 0.99
CA TYR A 41 -25.61 15.12 1.19
C TYR A 41 -26.92 14.90 0.41
N SER A 42 -26.77 14.64 -0.89
CA SER A 42 -27.87 14.29 -1.78
C SER A 42 -27.64 12.92 -2.41
N LEU A 43 -28.73 12.20 -2.71
CA LEU A 43 -28.65 10.91 -3.43
C LEU A 43 -27.92 11.07 -4.77
N PHE A 44 -28.14 12.19 -5.46
CA PHE A 44 -27.47 12.51 -6.71
C PHE A 44 -25.95 12.59 -6.54
N ASN A 45 -25.46 13.37 -5.57
CA ASN A 45 -24.01 13.47 -5.30
C ASN A 45 -23.41 12.13 -4.88
N TYR A 46 -24.17 11.31 -4.16
CA TYR A 46 -23.75 9.96 -3.79
C TYR A 46 -23.62 9.04 -5.00
N LEU A 47 -24.59 9.05 -5.93
CA LEU A 47 -24.51 8.30 -7.18
C LEU A 47 -23.33 8.76 -8.06
N VAL A 48 -23.09 10.08 -8.13
CA VAL A 48 -21.93 10.63 -8.85
C VAL A 48 -20.62 10.10 -8.25
N TYR A 49 -20.48 10.11 -6.92
CA TYR A 49 -19.31 9.55 -6.25
C TYR A 49 -19.13 8.05 -6.52
N MET A 50 -20.21 7.27 -6.43
CA MET A 50 -20.17 5.82 -6.64
C MET A 50 -19.86 5.42 -8.08
N LEU A 51 -20.37 6.17 -9.06
CA LEU A 51 -20.25 5.88 -10.49
C LEU A 51 -19.10 6.62 -11.17
N TYR A 52 -18.29 7.38 -10.42
CA TYR A 52 -17.17 8.11 -10.97
C TYR A 52 -16.08 7.15 -11.46
N ALA A 53 -16.00 6.99 -12.78
CA ALA A 53 -15.22 5.94 -13.44
C ALA A 53 -13.76 5.83 -12.98
N PRO A 54 -13.00 6.93 -12.80
CA PRO A 54 -11.59 6.84 -12.39
C PRO A 54 -11.42 6.15 -11.04
N LEU A 55 -12.31 6.42 -10.09
CA LEU A 55 -12.27 5.82 -8.75
C LEU A 55 -12.93 4.46 -8.71
N TYR A 56 -14.01 4.26 -9.47
CA TYR A 56 -14.78 3.02 -9.50
C TYR A 56 -13.96 1.84 -10.06
N LEU A 57 -13.17 2.07 -11.12
CA LEU A 57 -12.46 0.99 -11.79
C LEU A 57 -11.24 0.50 -11.02
N ALA A 58 -10.23 1.37 -10.82
CA ALA A 58 -9.05 1.04 -10.02
C ALA A 58 -8.34 2.29 -9.46
N GLY A 59 -9.06 3.39 -9.25
CA GLY A 59 -8.47 4.61 -8.74
C GLY A 59 -8.15 4.55 -7.24
N PRO A 60 -7.36 5.51 -6.74
CA PRO A 60 -7.05 5.57 -5.31
C PRO A 60 -8.30 5.88 -4.47
N ILE A 61 -8.48 5.16 -3.37
CA ILE A 61 -9.65 5.31 -2.50
C ILE A 61 -9.66 6.69 -1.83
N ILE A 62 -10.72 7.45 -2.06
CA ILE A 62 -11.01 8.71 -1.35
C ILE A 62 -12.39 8.61 -0.71
N SER A 63 -12.61 9.32 0.41
CA SER A 63 -13.94 9.36 1.04
C SER A 63 -14.90 10.27 0.28
N PHE A 64 -16.19 9.97 0.37
CA PHE A 64 -17.27 10.83 -0.13
C PHE A 64 -17.07 12.30 0.24
N ASN A 65 -16.75 12.57 1.52
CA ASN A 65 -16.52 13.94 1.99
C ASN A 65 -15.37 14.66 1.25
N ASP A 66 -14.36 13.91 0.86
CA ASP A 66 -13.18 14.45 0.17
C ASP A 66 -13.49 14.70 -1.32
N PHE A 67 -14.27 13.81 -1.93
CA PHE A 67 -14.71 13.92 -3.32
C PHE A 67 -15.66 15.11 -3.53
N THR A 68 -16.74 15.19 -2.77
CA THR A 68 -17.77 16.23 -2.95
C THR A 68 -17.25 17.63 -2.61
N ASN A 69 -16.28 17.76 -1.71
CA ASN A 69 -15.63 19.04 -1.45
C ASN A 69 -14.80 19.53 -2.65
N GLN A 70 -14.20 18.61 -3.42
CA GLN A 70 -13.37 18.94 -4.58
C GLN A 70 -14.19 19.27 -5.82
N MET A 71 -15.41 18.74 -5.95
CA MET A 71 -16.31 19.04 -7.08
C MET A 71 -16.60 20.53 -7.26
N ASN A 72 -16.53 21.33 -6.18
CA ASN A 72 -16.83 22.76 -6.21
C ASN A 72 -15.60 23.64 -6.45
N SER A 73 -14.39 23.08 -6.45
CA SER A 73 -13.14 23.82 -6.66
C SER A 73 -12.53 23.47 -8.01
N ARG A 74 -12.37 24.45 -8.90
CA ARG A 74 -11.60 24.27 -10.14
C ARG A 74 -10.12 24.47 -9.85
N LYS A 75 -9.26 23.60 -10.38
CA LYS A 75 -7.80 23.78 -10.37
C LYS A 75 -7.33 23.98 -11.80
N THR A 76 -6.15 24.56 -11.97
CA THR A 76 -5.54 24.76 -13.30
C THR A 76 -4.67 23.56 -13.64
N ILE A 77 -4.98 22.85 -14.73
CA ILE A 77 -4.25 21.67 -15.18
C ILE A 77 -2.84 22.06 -15.69
N ASN A 78 -1.82 21.28 -15.32
CA ASN A 78 -0.41 21.49 -15.69
C ASN A 78 0.02 20.52 -16.81
N ILE A 79 0.89 20.97 -17.73
CA ILE A 79 1.41 20.29 -18.93
C ILE A 79 2.12 18.94 -18.68
N LYS A 80 2.35 18.54 -17.43
CA LYS A 80 3.04 17.29 -17.04
C LYS A 80 2.23 16.01 -17.34
N THR A 81 0.95 16.13 -17.69
CA THR A 81 0.04 15.00 -18.02
C THR A 81 0.47 14.23 -19.27
N THR A 82 1.09 14.90 -20.26
CA THR A 82 1.47 14.27 -21.53
C THR A 82 2.65 13.29 -21.39
N ILE A 83 3.60 13.55 -20.49
CA ILE A 83 4.75 12.65 -20.23
C ILE A 83 4.28 11.35 -19.56
N MET A 84 3.22 11.42 -18.75
CA MET A 84 2.65 10.25 -18.07
C MET A 84 2.00 9.26 -19.04
N ILE A 85 1.35 9.74 -20.10
CA ILE A 85 0.71 8.88 -21.12
C ILE A 85 1.77 8.03 -21.84
N GLY A 86 2.91 8.62 -22.21
CA GLY A 86 4.00 7.89 -22.86
C GLY A 86 4.62 6.79 -21.99
N ILE A 87 4.74 7.02 -20.68
CA ILE A 87 5.25 6.02 -19.72
C ILE A 87 4.26 4.87 -19.54
N VAL A 88 2.95 5.15 -19.52
CA VAL A 88 1.91 4.13 -19.42
C VAL A 88 1.93 3.21 -20.66
N LEU A 89 2.05 3.76 -21.87
CA LEU A 89 2.09 2.97 -23.11
C LEU A 89 3.34 2.10 -23.22
N LEU A 90 4.52 2.64 -22.89
CA LEU A 90 5.77 1.87 -22.86
C LEU A 90 5.66 0.69 -21.89
N MET A 91 5.00 0.91 -20.76
CA MET A 91 4.85 -0.13 -19.76
C MET A 91 3.79 -1.17 -20.12
N GLU A 92 2.68 -0.79 -20.76
CA GLU A 92 1.72 -1.76 -21.32
C GLU A 92 2.41 -2.69 -22.32
N LEU A 93 3.28 -2.14 -23.17
CA LEU A 93 4.14 -2.92 -24.06
C LEU A 93 5.06 -3.87 -23.27
N MET A 94 5.67 -3.41 -22.17
CA MET A 94 6.49 -4.30 -21.32
C MET A 94 5.66 -5.41 -20.68
N MET A 95 4.44 -5.13 -20.20
CA MET A 95 3.57 -6.13 -19.59
C MET A 95 3.11 -7.18 -20.61
N HIS A 96 2.84 -6.79 -21.85
CA HIS A 96 2.52 -7.73 -22.93
C HIS A 96 3.66 -8.69 -23.28
N ASN A 97 4.91 -8.27 -23.05
CA ASN A 97 6.09 -9.07 -23.40
C ASN A 97 6.63 -9.92 -22.22
N LEU A 98 6.17 -9.69 -20.99
CA LEU A 98 6.66 -10.35 -19.79
C LEU A 98 5.61 -11.29 -19.19
N TYR A 99 5.69 -12.56 -19.57
CA TYR A 99 4.73 -13.60 -19.21
C TYR A 99 4.93 -14.21 -17.81
N VAL A 100 5.15 -13.38 -16.78
CA VAL A 100 5.44 -13.84 -15.40
C VAL A 100 4.31 -14.72 -14.84
N VAL A 101 3.05 -14.38 -15.13
CA VAL A 101 1.88 -15.16 -14.69
C VAL A 101 1.80 -16.51 -15.41
N ALA A 102 2.19 -16.58 -16.69
CA ALA A 102 2.20 -17.83 -17.43
C ALA A 102 3.29 -18.78 -16.90
N ILE A 103 4.48 -18.24 -16.58
CA ILE A 103 5.58 -19.00 -15.96
C ILE A 103 5.13 -19.60 -14.62
N LYS A 104 4.47 -18.80 -13.77
CA LYS A 104 3.87 -19.27 -12.52
C LYS A 104 2.87 -20.41 -12.77
N ASN A 105 1.90 -20.19 -13.64
CA ASN A 105 0.80 -21.14 -13.86
C ASN A 105 1.28 -22.45 -14.49
N ALA A 106 2.28 -22.38 -15.37
CA ALA A 106 2.93 -23.55 -15.96
C ALA A 106 3.83 -24.30 -14.96
N LYS A 107 4.08 -23.74 -13.77
CA LYS A 107 5.05 -24.25 -12.78
C LYS A 107 6.41 -24.55 -13.42
N ALA A 108 6.84 -23.69 -14.35
CA ALA A 108 8.03 -23.87 -15.18
C ALA A 108 9.37 -23.62 -14.43
N PHE A 109 9.35 -23.75 -13.11
CA PHE A 109 10.49 -23.59 -12.20
C PHE A 109 10.88 -24.92 -11.52
N LYS A 110 10.29 -26.05 -11.95
CA LYS A 110 10.71 -27.39 -11.49
C LYS A 110 12.16 -27.65 -11.96
N GLY A 111 13.06 -27.88 -11.01
CA GLY A 111 14.49 -28.09 -11.26
C GLY A 111 15.37 -26.85 -11.13
N PHE A 112 14.80 -25.70 -10.77
CA PHE A 112 15.59 -24.53 -10.38
C PHE A 112 16.13 -24.71 -8.96
N SER A 113 17.34 -24.24 -8.74
CA SER A 113 17.92 -24.14 -7.40
C SER A 113 17.10 -23.19 -6.52
N SER A 114 17.20 -23.38 -5.21
CA SER A 114 16.57 -22.51 -4.22
C SER A 114 16.91 -21.02 -4.43
N LEU A 115 18.13 -20.69 -4.87
CA LEU A 115 18.56 -19.31 -5.15
C LEU A 115 17.89 -18.75 -6.42
N GLU A 116 17.74 -19.55 -7.48
CA GLU A 116 17.06 -19.12 -8.71
C GLU A 116 15.57 -18.85 -8.47
N ILE A 117 14.90 -19.69 -7.67
CA ILE A 117 13.50 -19.47 -7.25
C ILE A 117 13.39 -18.16 -6.47
N TYR A 118 14.36 -17.88 -5.60
CA TYR A 118 14.37 -16.64 -4.83
C TYR A 118 14.54 -15.39 -5.70
N CYS A 119 15.48 -15.43 -6.65
CA CYS A 119 15.67 -14.39 -7.65
C CYS A 119 14.40 -14.17 -8.50
N LEU A 120 13.74 -15.25 -8.91
CA LEU A 120 12.46 -15.19 -9.61
C LEU A 120 11.38 -14.51 -8.74
N GLY A 121 11.32 -14.84 -7.46
CA GLY A 121 10.42 -14.20 -6.49
C GLY A 121 10.64 -12.68 -6.37
N TYR A 122 11.91 -12.25 -6.35
CA TYR A 122 12.26 -10.82 -6.36
C TYR A 122 11.79 -10.10 -7.63
N PHE A 123 12.07 -10.66 -8.82
CA PHE A 123 11.64 -10.06 -10.08
C PHE A 123 10.12 -10.05 -10.22
N ASN A 124 9.43 -11.09 -9.76
CA ASN A 124 7.98 -11.14 -9.72
C ASN A 124 7.41 -10.03 -8.82
N LEU A 125 7.96 -9.84 -7.62
CA LEU A 125 7.51 -8.77 -6.73
C LEU A 125 7.74 -7.37 -7.32
N LYS A 126 8.89 -7.15 -7.98
CA LYS A 126 9.17 -5.91 -8.73
C LYS A 126 8.18 -5.68 -9.85
N PHE A 127 7.86 -6.72 -10.60
CA PHE A 127 6.91 -6.68 -11.70
C PHE A 127 5.50 -6.33 -11.21
N ILE A 128 5.03 -6.98 -10.14
CA ILE A 128 3.73 -6.68 -9.51
C ILE A 128 3.69 -5.23 -9.02
N TRP A 129 4.75 -4.77 -8.34
CA TRP A 129 4.85 -3.38 -7.89
C TRP A 129 4.72 -2.41 -9.07
N LEU A 130 5.45 -2.66 -10.16
CA LEU A 130 5.45 -1.82 -11.34
C LEU A 130 4.07 -1.79 -12.00
N LYS A 131 3.47 -2.96 -12.23
CA LYS A 131 2.12 -3.10 -12.81
C LYS A 131 1.08 -2.28 -12.02
N LEU A 132 1.04 -2.45 -10.70
CA LEU A 132 0.08 -1.74 -9.85
C LEU A 132 0.37 -0.24 -9.79
N MET A 133 1.64 0.16 -9.75
CA MET A 133 2.05 1.56 -9.80
C MET A 133 1.50 2.25 -11.05
N ILE A 134 1.62 1.62 -12.23
CA ILE A 134 1.16 2.19 -13.50
C ILE A 134 -0.36 2.33 -13.52
N ILE A 135 -1.07 1.25 -13.19
CA ILE A 135 -2.54 1.23 -13.16
C ILE A 135 -3.05 2.36 -12.26
N TRP A 136 -2.58 2.41 -11.01
CA TRP A 136 -3.03 3.41 -10.06
C TRP A 136 -2.63 4.84 -10.44
N ARG A 137 -1.45 5.04 -11.04
CA ARG A 137 -1.04 6.36 -11.55
C ARG A 137 -1.86 6.82 -12.75
N PHE A 138 -2.27 5.90 -13.61
CA PHE A 138 -3.16 6.21 -14.73
C PHE A 138 -4.53 6.67 -14.22
N PHE A 139 -5.17 5.91 -13.32
CA PHE A 139 -6.46 6.30 -12.76
C PHE A 139 -6.37 7.57 -11.91
N ARG A 140 -5.26 7.78 -11.21
CA ARG A 140 -4.96 9.04 -10.52
C ARG A 140 -4.81 10.20 -11.50
N MET A 141 -4.11 10.01 -12.62
CA MET A 141 -3.96 11.02 -13.67
C MET A 141 -5.31 11.40 -14.26
N TRP A 142 -6.17 10.43 -14.54
CA TRP A 142 -7.54 10.69 -15.00
C TRP A 142 -8.33 11.48 -13.94
N ALA A 143 -8.28 11.07 -12.66
CA ALA A 143 -8.93 11.84 -11.60
C ALA A 143 -8.42 13.29 -11.50
N MET A 144 -7.11 13.49 -11.61
CA MET A 144 -6.51 14.83 -11.61
C MET A 144 -6.84 15.65 -12.85
N TYR A 145 -7.12 15.02 -13.99
CA TYR A 145 -7.60 15.71 -15.18
C TYR A 145 -9.00 16.31 -14.96
N ASP A 146 -9.82 15.64 -14.14
CA ASP A 146 -11.14 16.14 -13.70
C ASP A 146 -11.04 17.02 -12.43
N ASP A 147 -9.86 17.57 -12.12
CA ASP A 147 -9.56 18.37 -10.91
C ASP A 147 -9.76 17.66 -9.56
N ILE A 148 -9.89 16.33 -9.55
CA ILE A 148 -9.99 15.53 -8.32
C ILE A 148 -8.61 15.03 -7.91
N GLU A 149 -8.09 15.62 -6.85
CA GLU A 149 -6.81 15.22 -6.27
C GLU A 149 -6.99 13.96 -5.41
N THR A 150 -6.25 12.91 -5.80
CA THR A 150 -6.24 11.62 -5.12
C THR A 150 -4.85 11.29 -4.57
N THR A 151 -4.81 10.41 -3.56
CA THR A 151 -3.56 9.98 -2.94
C THR A 151 -2.74 9.12 -3.91
N GLU A 152 -1.42 9.32 -3.96
CA GLU A 152 -0.51 8.44 -4.70
C GLU A 152 -0.42 7.08 -3.99
N ASN A 153 -0.78 5.99 -4.68
CA ASN A 153 -0.80 4.66 -4.06
C ASN A 153 0.58 4.02 -3.93
N MET A 154 1.54 4.37 -4.80
CA MET A 154 2.89 3.77 -4.85
C MET A 154 3.95 4.85 -4.76
N THR A 155 4.17 5.30 -3.54
CA THR A 155 5.07 6.42 -3.21
C THR A 155 6.54 6.03 -3.14
N ARG A 156 6.86 4.79 -2.79
CA ARG A 156 8.23 4.27 -2.71
C ARG A 156 8.35 2.94 -3.41
N CYS A 157 9.55 2.69 -3.93
CA CYS A 157 9.90 1.42 -4.53
C CYS A 157 10.11 0.35 -3.46
N ILE A 158 9.78 -0.91 -3.75
CA ILE A 158 9.91 -2.02 -2.79
C ILE A 158 11.33 -2.20 -2.22
N THR A 159 12.36 -1.79 -2.96
CA THR A 159 13.77 -1.87 -2.51
C THR A 159 14.21 -0.66 -1.71
N ASN A 160 13.41 0.41 -1.70
CA ASN A 160 13.71 1.65 -0.98
C ASN A 160 12.86 1.75 0.28
N GLN A 161 12.88 0.69 1.09
CA GLN A 161 12.16 0.66 2.36
C GLN A 161 12.85 -0.24 3.40
N TYR A 162 13.22 0.36 4.53
CA TYR A 162 13.89 -0.32 5.63
C TYR A 162 12.97 -0.82 6.75
N SER A 163 11.69 -0.45 6.71
CA SER A 163 10.68 -0.85 7.70
C SER A 163 9.52 -1.55 7.01
N ALA A 164 9.11 -2.70 7.54
CA ALA A 164 7.96 -3.45 7.06
C ALA A 164 6.66 -2.67 7.32
N GLN A 165 6.54 -1.97 8.46
CA GLN A 165 5.38 -1.12 8.72
C GLN A 165 5.31 0.05 7.72
N GLU A 166 6.43 0.70 7.44
CA GLU A 166 6.47 1.77 6.45
C GLU A 166 6.20 1.23 5.05
N PHE A 167 6.64 0.01 4.71
CA PHE A 167 6.33 -0.63 3.42
C PHE A 167 4.84 -0.61 3.14
N TRP A 168 4.03 -1.10 4.08
CA TRP A 168 2.56 -1.16 3.93
C TRP A 168 1.87 0.21 3.94
N LYS A 169 2.51 1.26 4.46
CA LYS A 169 2.00 2.63 4.33
C LYS A 169 2.20 3.21 2.93
N HIS A 170 3.28 2.79 2.27
CA HIS A 170 3.69 3.29 0.95
C HIS A 170 3.21 2.39 -0.19
N TRP A 171 2.82 1.14 0.12
CA TRP A 171 2.14 0.21 -0.77
C TRP A 171 0.63 0.38 -0.67
N HIS A 172 -0.03 0.69 -1.78
CA HIS A 172 -1.48 0.95 -1.84
C HIS A 172 -1.95 1.97 -0.77
N SER A 173 -1.28 3.12 -0.71
CA SER A 173 -1.43 4.09 0.39
C SER A 173 -2.89 4.51 0.69
N SER A 174 -3.73 4.68 -0.34
CA SER A 174 -5.15 5.03 -0.15
C SER A 174 -5.93 3.92 0.57
N TYR A 175 -5.68 2.65 0.24
CA TYR A 175 -6.27 1.50 0.91
C TYR A 175 -5.76 1.34 2.34
N ASN A 176 -4.45 1.57 2.58
CA ASN A 176 -3.93 1.60 3.94
C ASN A 176 -4.62 2.69 4.80
N LYS A 177 -4.86 3.89 4.24
CA LYS A 177 -5.65 4.93 4.93
C LYS A 177 -7.08 4.47 5.22
N PHE A 178 -7.72 3.77 4.27
CA PHE A 178 -9.05 3.17 4.45
C PHE A 178 -9.06 2.15 5.60
N LEU A 179 -8.13 1.20 5.60
CA LEU A 179 -8.00 0.18 6.65
C LEU A 179 -7.74 0.81 8.03
N ILE A 180 -6.88 1.83 8.09
CA ILE A 180 -6.63 2.54 9.35
C ILE A 180 -7.91 3.17 9.88
N ARG A 181 -8.68 3.82 9.00
CA ARG A 181 -9.89 4.55 9.37
C ARG A 181 -11.04 3.64 9.79
N TYR A 182 -11.35 2.64 8.98
CA TYR A 182 -12.57 1.85 9.14
C TYR A 182 -12.38 0.53 9.88
N LEU A 183 -11.12 0.09 10.07
CA LEU A 183 -10.83 -1.17 10.77
C LEU A 183 -9.91 -0.95 11.97
N TYR A 184 -8.71 -0.39 11.77
CA TYR A 184 -7.72 -0.26 12.84
C TYR A 184 -8.17 0.62 14.01
N VAL A 185 -8.70 1.82 13.72
CA VAL A 185 -9.13 2.77 14.77
C VAL A 185 -10.33 2.24 15.55
N PRO A 186 -11.41 1.72 14.92
CA PRO A 186 -12.52 1.09 15.64
C PRO A 186 -12.11 -0.10 16.53
N LEU A 187 -11.09 -0.87 16.15
CA LEU A 187 -10.55 -1.99 16.93
C LEU A 187 -9.61 -1.53 18.09
N GLY A 188 -9.72 -0.30 18.57
CA GLY A 188 -8.92 0.23 19.68
C GLY A 188 -7.49 0.67 19.31
N GLY A 189 -7.18 0.76 18.01
CA GLY A 189 -6.00 1.44 17.50
C GLY A 189 -4.67 0.96 18.10
N LYS A 190 -3.91 1.88 18.70
CA LYS A 190 -2.55 1.61 19.21
C LYS A 190 -2.50 0.65 20.40
N GLN A 191 -3.58 0.56 21.18
CA GLN A 191 -3.66 -0.30 22.36
C GLN A 191 -3.53 -1.79 21.96
N TYR A 192 -4.28 -2.20 20.93
CA TYR A 192 -4.31 -3.58 20.44
C TYR A 192 -3.51 -3.77 19.14
N LYS A 193 -2.41 -3.01 18.96
CA LYS A 193 -1.66 -2.96 17.69
C LYS A 193 -1.35 -4.34 17.08
N MET A 194 -0.88 -5.31 17.88
CA MET A 194 -0.55 -6.66 17.39
C MET A 194 -1.79 -7.42 16.91
N LEU A 195 -2.86 -7.46 17.72
CA LEU A 195 -4.12 -8.09 17.35
C LEU A 195 -4.72 -7.43 16.10
N ASN A 196 -4.69 -6.10 16.06
CA ASN A 196 -5.18 -5.32 14.94
C ASN A 196 -4.41 -5.62 13.66
N THR A 197 -3.09 -5.83 13.72
CA THR A 197 -2.28 -6.27 12.56
C THR A 197 -2.81 -7.60 12.01
N PHE A 198 -3.01 -8.63 12.85
CA PHE A 198 -3.54 -9.91 12.40
C PHE A 198 -4.96 -9.79 11.82
N CYS A 199 -5.86 -9.06 12.47
CA CYS A 199 -7.21 -8.84 11.98
C CYS A 199 -7.21 -8.13 10.62
N ILE A 200 -6.38 -7.08 10.47
CA ILE A 200 -6.28 -6.32 9.22
C ILE A 200 -5.74 -7.19 8.10
N PHE A 201 -4.63 -7.90 8.29
CA PHE A 201 -4.08 -8.74 7.22
C PHE A 201 -4.97 -9.94 6.88
N THR A 202 -5.74 -10.44 7.83
CA THR A 202 -6.79 -11.44 7.57
C THR A 202 -7.88 -10.85 6.68
N PHE A 203 -8.35 -9.63 6.98
CA PHE A 203 -9.31 -8.92 6.13
C PHE A 203 -8.74 -8.66 4.73
N VAL A 204 -7.48 -8.24 4.63
CA VAL A 204 -6.80 -8.01 3.34
C VAL A 204 -6.72 -9.30 2.52
N ALA A 205 -6.38 -10.43 3.13
CA ALA A 205 -6.36 -11.72 2.45
C ALA A 205 -7.74 -12.10 1.89
N ILE A 206 -8.79 -12.00 2.71
CA ILE A 206 -10.17 -12.29 2.31
C ILE A 206 -10.66 -11.31 1.24
N TRP A 207 -10.27 -10.04 1.34
CA TRP A 207 -10.62 -9.01 0.35
C TRP A 207 -10.03 -9.30 -1.03
N HIS A 208 -8.87 -9.96 -1.09
CA HIS A 208 -8.24 -10.37 -2.34
C HIS A 208 -8.89 -11.63 -2.94
N ASP A 209 -8.93 -12.73 -2.19
CA ASP A 209 -9.58 -13.98 -2.60
C ASP A 209 -9.70 -14.93 -1.38
N ILE A 210 -10.69 -15.84 -1.39
CA ILE A 210 -10.86 -16.86 -0.36
C ILE A 210 -9.97 -18.06 -0.69
N ASN A 211 -8.66 -17.88 -0.52
CA ASN A 211 -7.65 -18.92 -0.72
C ASN A 211 -6.77 -19.05 0.53
N LEU A 212 -6.56 -20.30 0.99
CA LEU A 212 -5.72 -20.61 2.14
C LEU A 212 -4.27 -20.12 1.97
N GLN A 213 -3.74 -20.10 0.75
CA GLN A 213 -2.40 -19.57 0.47
C GLN A 213 -2.32 -18.06 0.74
N LEU A 214 -3.36 -17.30 0.43
CA LEU A 214 -3.43 -15.86 0.73
C LEU A 214 -3.62 -15.60 2.21
N LEU A 215 -4.36 -16.45 2.91
CA LEU A 215 -4.49 -16.37 4.36
C LEU A 215 -3.14 -16.62 5.04
N ALA A 216 -2.41 -17.66 4.60
CA ALA A 216 -1.06 -17.95 5.06
C ALA A 216 -0.10 -16.78 4.79
N TRP A 217 -0.18 -16.16 3.61
CA TRP A 217 0.56 -14.94 3.29
C TRP A 217 0.25 -13.80 4.27
N GLY A 218 -1.04 -13.52 4.54
CA GLY A 218 -1.44 -12.44 5.44
C GLY A 218 -0.95 -12.64 6.87
N TRP A 219 -0.99 -13.87 7.37
CA TRP A 219 -0.48 -14.20 8.71
C TRP A 219 1.05 -14.17 8.77
N LEU A 220 1.74 -14.64 7.72
CA LEU A 220 3.19 -14.58 7.64
C LEU A 220 3.69 -13.13 7.65
N ILE A 221 3.03 -12.24 6.89
CA ILE A 221 3.29 -10.80 6.94
C ILE A 221 3.04 -10.24 8.35
N SER A 222 1.96 -10.65 9.01
CA SER A 222 1.65 -10.22 10.38
C SER A 222 2.78 -10.59 11.35
N VAL A 223 3.28 -11.82 11.25
CA VAL A 223 4.43 -12.32 12.04
C VAL A 223 5.70 -11.52 11.72
N PHE A 224 5.98 -11.25 10.45
CA PHE A 224 7.16 -10.48 10.03
C PHE A 224 7.19 -9.04 10.54
N ILE A 225 6.03 -8.44 10.79
CA ILE A 225 5.91 -7.09 11.35
C ILE A 225 6.08 -7.09 12.88
N LEU A 226 5.85 -8.21 13.59
CA LEU A 226 5.91 -8.26 15.05
C LEU A 226 7.26 -7.85 15.65
N PRO A 227 8.42 -8.33 15.16
CA PRO A 227 9.72 -7.91 15.68
C PRO A 227 9.91 -6.39 15.61
N GLU A 228 9.43 -5.76 14.53
CA GLU A 228 9.52 -4.31 14.37
C GLU A 228 8.60 -3.58 15.37
N ILE A 229 7.39 -4.10 15.61
CA ILE A 229 6.47 -3.54 16.62
C ILE A 229 7.06 -3.65 18.03
N ILE A 230 7.62 -4.81 18.37
CA ILE A 230 8.23 -5.09 19.67
C ILE A 230 9.47 -4.22 19.84
N GLY A 231 10.35 -4.17 18.84
CA GLY A 231 11.54 -3.32 18.84
C GLY A 231 11.22 -1.84 19.02
N THR A 232 10.19 -1.32 18.33
CA THR A 232 9.76 0.09 18.47
C THR A 232 9.15 0.38 19.86
N ARG A 233 8.58 -0.65 20.53
CA ARG A 233 8.04 -0.49 21.89
C ARG A 233 9.12 -0.56 22.96
N LEU A 234 10.11 -1.44 22.78
CA LEU A 234 11.20 -1.65 23.75
C LEU A 234 12.28 -0.58 23.62
N PHE A 235 12.57 -0.14 22.39
CA PHE A 235 13.60 0.84 22.10
C PHE A 235 12.95 2.16 21.68
N CYS A 236 13.23 3.24 22.42
CA CYS A 236 12.91 4.58 21.95
C CYS A 236 13.68 4.84 20.65
N THR A 237 12.95 5.17 19.58
CA THR A 237 13.57 5.60 18.32
C THR A 237 14.59 6.71 18.61
N PRO A 238 15.87 6.54 18.26
CA PRO A 238 16.90 7.51 18.58
C PRO A 238 16.55 8.87 17.96
N ARG A 239 16.65 9.93 18.77
CA ARG A 239 16.29 11.30 18.38
C ARG A 239 17.19 11.85 17.27
N ASN A 240 18.43 11.37 17.17
CA ASN A 240 19.38 11.73 16.12
C ASN A 240 19.50 10.62 15.08
N LYS A 241 18.93 10.87 13.89
CA LYS A 241 18.98 9.98 12.72
C LYS A 241 20.31 10.03 11.94
N GLU A 242 21.26 10.85 12.38
CA GLU A 242 22.52 11.14 11.66
C GLU A 242 23.72 10.29 12.12
N LYS A 243 23.55 9.37 13.08
CA LYS A 243 24.65 8.49 13.51
C LYS A 243 24.88 7.36 12.50
N SER A 244 26.14 7.05 12.18
CA SER A 244 26.51 6.01 11.21
C SER A 244 25.87 4.65 11.49
N TRP A 245 25.88 4.19 12.75
CA TRP A 245 25.29 2.91 13.14
C TRP A 245 23.78 2.84 12.88
N TYR A 246 23.07 3.97 12.89
CA TYR A 246 21.65 4.01 12.59
C TYR A 246 21.39 3.75 11.09
N LEU A 247 22.27 4.25 10.22
CA LEU A 247 22.23 3.97 8.79
C LEU A 247 22.51 2.50 8.50
N ASP A 248 23.50 1.91 9.18
CA ASP A 248 23.83 0.49 9.06
C ASP A 248 22.66 -0.41 9.49
N VAL A 249 22.01 -0.07 10.61
CA VAL A 249 20.80 -0.76 11.08
C VAL A 249 19.64 -0.60 10.08
N CYS A 250 19.46 0.59 9.50
CA CYS A 250 18.43 0.79 8.47
C CYS A 250 18.76 0.01 7.19
N ALA A 251 20.02 -0.09 6.78
CA ALA A 251 20.43 -0.86 5.62
C ALA A 251 20.15 -2.37 5.84
N LEU A 252 20.55 -2.90 7.01
CA LEU A 252 20.24 -4.27 7.41
C LEU A 252 18.72 -4.51 7.49
N GLY A 253 17.97 -3.56 8.04
CA GLY A 253 16.51 -3.60 8.08
C GLY A 253 15.88 -3.64 6.69
N GLY A 254 16.44 -2.90 5.73
CA GLY A 254 16.00 -2.91 4.33
C GLY A 254 16.25 -4.24 3.64
N VAL A 255 17.43 -4.85 3.85
CA VAL A 255 17.70 -6.20 3.35
C VAL A 255 16.71 -7.18 3.96
N PHE A 256 16.56 -7.19 5.29
CA PHE A 256 15.67 -8.12 5.97
C PHE A 256 14.20 -7.96 5.53
N ASN A 257 13.70 -6.73 5.45
CA ASN A 257 12.36 -6.43 4.96
C ASN A 257 12.16 -6.91 3.52
N LEU A 258 13.11 -6.66 2.62
CA LEU A 258 13.03 -7.16 1.25
C LEU A 258 12.97 -8.69 1.22
N LEU A 259 13.81 -9.35 2.01
CA LEU A 259 13.83 -10.81 2.06
C LEU A 259 12.49 -11.37 2.58
N GLN A 260 11.98 -10.82 3.67
CA GLN A 260 10.66 -11.16 4.21
C GLN A 260 9.54 -10.99 3.17
N MET A 261 9.55 -9.89 2.40
CA MET A 261 8.53 -9.67 1.38
C MET A 261 8.64 -10.69 0.23
N ILE A 262 9.85 -11.08 -0.18
CA ILE A 262 10.03 -12.13 -1.20
C ILE A 262 9.52 -13.47 -0.68
N THR A 263 9.94 -13.87 0.52
CA THR A 263 9.50 -15.12 1.15
C THR A 263 7.98 -15.18 1.29
N ALA A 264 7.35 -14.11 1.81
CA ALA A 264 5.90 -14.08 1.94
C ALA A 264 5.21 -14.24 0.58
N ASN A 265 5.65 -13.51 -0.45
CA ASN A 265 5.04 -13.60 -1.77
C ASN A 265 5.25 -14.97 -2.43
N LEU A 266 6.39 -15.63 -2.20
CA LEU A 266 6.60 -17.00 -2.66
C LEU A 266 5.62 -17.97 -2.01
N VAL A 267 5.38 -17.87 -0.69
CA VAL A 267 4.36 -18.66 0.02
C VAL A 267 2.96 -18.37 -0.53
N GLY A 268 2.60 -17.09 -0.65
CA GLY A 268 1.23 -16.69 -0.98
C GLY A 268 0.83 -16.92 -2.43
N PHE A 269 1.77 -16.79 -3.36
CA PHE A 269 1.45 -16.67 -4.78
C PHE A 269 2.19 -17.65 -5.69
N ALA A 270 3.20 -18.39 -5.23
CA ALA A 270 4.01 -19.24 -6.11
C ALA A 270 4.13 -20.69 -5.61
N VAL A 271 4.90 -20.89 -4.55
CA VAL A 271 5.41 -22.20 -4.11
C VAL A 271 4.53 -22.80 -3.01
N GLY A 272 3.85 -21.98 -2.21
CA GLY A 272 3.08 -22.44 -1.06
C GLY A 272 3.96 -22.66 0.18
N ILE A 273 3.34 -23.13 1.27
CA ILE A 273 4.04 -23.45 2.53
C ILE A 273 4.99 -24.63 2.32
N ASP A 274 4.50 -25.69 1.67
CA ASP A 274 5.23 -26.96 1.53
C ASP A 274 6.55 -26.78 0.77
N GLY A 275 6.53 -26.05 -0.34
CA GLY A 275 7.77 -25.87 -1.12
C GLY A 275 8.75 -24.87 -0.48
N ILE A 276 8.33 -23.97 0.42
CA ILE A 276 9.28 -23.17 1.21
C ILE A 276 9.96 -24.04 2.28
N ILE A 277 9.25 -25.00 2.86
CA ILE A 277 9.82 -25.99 3.78
C ILE A 277 10.84 -26.85 3.03
N GLU A 278 10.52 -27.30 1.81
CA GLU A 278 11.43 -28.04 0.93
C GLU A 278 12.69 -27.23 0.61
N MET A 279 12.56 -25.97 0.20
CA MET A 279 13.70 -25.07 -0.04
C MET A 279 14.56 -24.87 1.22
N TYR A 280 13.94 -24.74 2.40
CA TYR A 280 14.66 -24.62 3.66
C TYR A 280 15.46 -25.89 3.98
N HIS A 281 14.86 -27.06 3.71
CA HIS A 281 15.56 -28.34 3.84
C HIS A 281 16.70 -28.47 2.84
N GLU A 282 16.55 -28.07 1.58
CA GLU A 282 17.65 -28.04 0.60
C GLU A 282 18.79 -27.11 1.04
N MET A 283 18.48 -25.95 1.63
CA MET A 283 19.51 -25.02 2.09
C MET A 283 20.33 -25.54 3.28
N TRP A 284 19.72 -26.37 4.14
CA TRP A 284 20.37 -26.89 5.35
C TRP A 284 20.92 -28.31 5.17
N ASN A 285 20.34 -29.09 4.27
CA ASN A 285 20.88 -30.37 3.84
C ASN A 285 21.89 -30.12 2.73
N TYR A 286 23.15 -29.95 3.13
CA TYR A 286 24.31 -29.93 2.25
C TYR A 286 24.57 -31.33 1.63
N GLU A 287 23.58 -31.92 0.97
CA GLU A 287 23.80 -33.04 0.06
C GLU A 287 23.98 -32.44 -1.34
N GLY A 288 25.24 -32.17 -1.65
CA GLY A 288 25.64 -31.67 -2.96
C GLY A 288 25.09 -32.54 -4.09
N LYS A 289 24.39 -31.89 -5.01
CA LYS A 289 24.34 -32.30 -6.41
C LYS A 289 24.95 -31.18 -7.24
#